data_AF-A0A8H6JJA8-F1
#
_entry.id   AF-A0A8H6JJA8-F1
#
_cell.length_a   1.000
_cell.length_b   1.000
_cell.length_c   1.000
_cell.angle_alpha   90.00
_cell.angle_beta   90.00
_cell.angle_gamma   90.00
#
_symmetry.space_group_name_H-M   'P 1'
#
loop_
_entity.id
_entity.type
_entity.pdbx_description
1 polymer ?
#
loop_
_entity_poly.entity_id
_entity_poly.type
_entity_poly.pdbx_seq_one_letter_code
_entity_poly.pdbx_strand_id
1 'polypeptide(L)'
;MPPEWWEKWGERSKWFDGAGRPLNSELSQSYTWEALLEDHVQSERRSDRMEPIGEDEKDAMLRLLRWMLAWRPAERLSAPEVLETEWMTRWALPAYRKALRLQERRGQRRFSKRK
;
A
#
# COMPACT_ATOMS: atom_id res chain seq x y z
N MET A 1 -13.53 -3.63 11.10
CA MET A 1 -14.75 -2.96 10.63
C MET A 1 -15.51 -2.46 11.86
N PRO A 2 -16.17 -1.28 11.81
CA PRO A 2 -17.00 -0.81 12.92
C PRO A 2 -18.11 -1.81 13.24
N PRO A 3 -18.40 -2.12 14.52
CA PRO A 3 -19.42 -3.09 14.90
C PRO A 3 -20.80 -2.78 14.28
N GLU A 4 -21.16 -1.50 14.19
CA GLU A 4 -22.44 -1.09 13.63
C GLU A 4 -22.56 -1.35 12.12
N TRP A 5 -21.44 -1.43 11.39
CA TRP A 5 -21.43 -1.83 9.97
C TRP A 5 -21.46 -3.35 9.85
N TRP A 6 -20.72 -4.02 10.73
CA TRP A 6 -20.70 -5.48 10.81
C TRP A 6 -22.08 -6.08 11.08
N GLU A 7 -22.87 -5.44 11.94
CA GLU A 7 -24.25 -5.84 12.24
C GLU A 7 -25.22 -5.62 11.08
N LYS A 8 -25.03 -4.54 10.33
CA LYS A 8 -25.90 -4.19 9.19
C LYS A 8 -25.58 -4.96 7.91
N TRP A 9 -24.45 -5.67 7.87
CA TRP A 9 -24.06 -6.44 6.70
C TRP A 9 -24.88 -7.73 6.56
N GLY A 10 -25.98 -7.67 5.80
CA GLY A 10 -26.94 -8.76 5.66
C GLY A 10 -26.39 -10.05 5.04
N GLU A 11 -25.32 -9.95 4.26
CA GLU A 11 -24.69 -11.08 3.57
C GLU A 11 -23.48 -11.66 4.32
N ARG A 12 -23.21 -11.19 5.55
CA ARG A 12 -22.03 -11.60 6.32
C ARG A 12 -21.97 -13.11 6.57
N SER A 13 -23.13 -13.76 6.73
CA SER A 13 -23.23 -15.20 6.99
C SER A 13 -22.79 -16.07 5.81
N LYS A 14 -22.64 -15.50 4.60
CA LYS A 14 -22.02 -16.20 3.46
C LYS A 14 -20.51 -16.33 3.61
N TRP A 15 -19.89 -15.45 4.40
CA TRP A 15 -18.44 -15.32 4.49
C TRP A 15 -17.89 -15.60 5.89
N PHE A 16 -18.71 -15.42 6.93
CA PHE A 16 -18.30 -15.51 8.33
C PHE A 16 -19.29 -16.33 9.16
N ASP A 17 -18.77 -17.04 10.16
CA ASP A 17 -19.56 -17.75 11.17
C ASP A 17 -20.17 -16.78 12.21
N GLY A 18 -20.99 -17.31 13.11
CA GLY A 18 -21.62 -16.52 14.19
C GLY A 18 -20.64 -15.91 15.20
N ALA A 19 -19.39 -16.38 15.22
CA ALA A 19 -18.30 -15.82 16.03
C ALA A 19 -17.45 -14.80 15.24
N GLY A 20 -17.80 -14.52 13.98
CA GLY A 20 -17.09 -13.60 13.10
C GLY A 20 -15.82 -14.16 12.47
N ARG A 21 -15.62 -15.48 12.52
CA ARG A 21 -14.48 -16.15 11.87
C ARG A 21 -14.81 -16.43 10.41
N PRO A 22 -13.84 -16.29 9.48
CA PRO A 22 -14.07 -16.61 8.07
C PRO A 22 -14.49 -18.06 7.90
N LEU A 23 -15.46 -18.33 7.02
CA LEU A 23 -15.92 -19.68 6.72
C LEU A 23 -14.94 -20.46 5.83
N ASN A 24 -14.12 -19.77 5.05
CA ASN A 24 -13.05 -20.37 4.25
C ASN A 24 -11.70 -20.17 4.97
N SER A 25 -10.94 -21.26 5.15
CA SER A 25 -9.61 -21.22 5.75
C SER A 25 -8.60 -20.40 4.94
N GLU A 26 -8.74 -20.32 3.62
CA GLU A 26 -7.91 -19.43 2.78
C GLU A 26 -8.18 -17.95 3.11
N LEU A 27 -9.42 -17.61 3.48
CA LEU A 27 -9.77 -16.27 3.96
C LEU A 27 -9.16 -15.94 5.33
N SER A 28 -8.66 -16.94 6.05
CA SER A 28 -8.07 -16.76 7.39
C SER A 28 -6.55 -16.56 7.36
N GLN A 29 -5.86 -17.05 6.32
CA GLN A 29 -4.40 -17.11 6.30
C GLN A 29 -3.74 -15.92 5.57
N SER A 30 -4.46 -15.25 4.66
CA SER A 30 -3.85 -14.30 3.70
C SER A 30 -4.24 -12.83 3.86
N TYR A 31 -4.89 -12.42 4.96
CA TYR A 31 -5.48 -11.07 5.06
C TYR A 31 -4.73 -10.10 5.99
N THR A 32 -3.56 -10.45 6.53
CA THR A 32 -2.73 -9.41 7.16
C THR A 32 -2.07 -8.57 6.07
N TRP A 33 -2.02 -7.25 6.28
CA TRP A 33 -1.38 -6.35 5.33
C TRP A 33 0.10 -6.68 5.15
N GLU A 34 0.73 -7.15 6.21
CA GLU A 34 2.12 -7.61 6.25
C GLU A 34 2.35 -8.82 5.34
N ALA A 35 1.48 -9.84 5.41
CA ALA A 35 1.58 -11.03 4.57
C ALA A 35 1.33 -10.71 3.09
N LEU A 36 0.30 -9.91 2.80
CA LEU A 36 0.00 -9.48 1.43
C LEU A 36 1.16 -8.70 0.79
N LEU A 37 1.82 -7.84 1.57
CA LEU A 37 2.96 -7.10 1.06
C LEU A 37 4.15 -8.02 0.77
N GLU A 38 4.39 -8.99 1.65
CA GLU A 38 5.47 -9.94 1.47
C GLU A 38 5.25 -10.81 0.22
N ASP A 39 4.06 -11.37 0.09
CA ASP A 39 3.71 -12.32 -0.97
C ASP A 39 3.63 -11.65 -2.34
N HIS A 40 3.05 -10.44 -2.43
CA HIS A 40 2.77 -9.81 -3.72
C HIS A 40 3.73 -8.68 -4.11
N VAL A 41 4.43 -8.05 -3.16
CA VAL A 41 5.35 -6.95 -3.48
C VAL A 41 6.80 -7.39 -3.34
N GLN A 42 7.16 -7.99 -2.21
CA GLN A 42 8.55 -8.36 -1.94
C GLN A 42 8.96 -9.60 -2.75
N SER A 43 8.08 -10.59 -2.89
CA SER A 43 8.33 -11.77 -3.72
C SER A 43 8.62 -11.40 -5.17
N GLU A 44 7.77 -10.56 -5.77
CA GLU A 44 7.92 -10.09 -7.15
C GLU A 44 9.22 -9.28 -7.33
N ARG A 45 9.52 -8.36 -6.40
CA ARG A 45 10.78 -7.61 -6.44
C ARG A 45 12.00 -8.52 -6.41
N ARG A 46 11.99 -9.56 -5.58
CA ARG A 46 13.09 -10.54 -5.52
C ARG A 46 13.21 -11.33 -6.82
N SER A 47 12.08 -11.76 -7.39
CA SER A 47 12.02 -12.43 -8.70
C SER A 47 12.65 -11.57 -9.79
N ASP A 48 12.33 -10.27 -9.79
CA ASP A 48 12.85 -9.28 -10.74
C ASP A 48 14.25 -8.75 -10.39
N ARG A 49 14.91 -9.30 -9.36
CA ARG A 49 16.23 -8.86 -8.86
C ARG A 49 16.28 -7.38 -8.50
N MET A 50 15.16 -6.82 -8.09
CA MET A 50 15.05 -5.49 -7.54
C MET A 50 15.47 -5.50 -6.07
N GLU A 51 15.93 -4.33 -5.60
CA GLU A 51 16.20 -4.15 -4.18
C GLU A 51 14.90 -4.33 -3.37
N PRO A 52 14.92 -5.19 -2.34
CA PRO A 52 13.77 -5.38 -1.47
C PRO A 52 13.49 -4.09 -0.70
N ILE A 53 12.22 -3.90 -0.34
CA ILE A 53 11.82 -2.81 0.55
C ILE A 53 12.41 -3.10 1.94
N GLY A 54 13.11 -2.13 2.53
CA GLY A 54 13.64 -2.26 3.89
C GLY A 54 12.52 -2.27 4.93
N GLU A 55 12.76 -2.83 6.11
CA GLU A 55 11.75 -2.93 7.17
C GLU A 55 11.20 -1.56 7.62
N ASP A 56 12.05 -0.56 7.78
CA ASP A 56 11.62 0.80 8.14
C ASP A 56 10.66 1.41 7.10
N GLU A 57 10.95 1.20 5.81
CA GLU A 57 10.11 1.68 4.72
C GLU A 57 8.77 0.93 4.70
N LYS A 58 8.81 -0.39 4.89
CA LYS A 58 7.62 -1.25 4.98
C LYS A 58 6.71 -0.82 6.13
N ASP A 59 7.25 -0.61 7.31
CA ASP A 59 6.48 -0.19 8.48
C ASP A 59 5.84 1.19 8.30
N ALA A 60 6.59 2.14 7.75
CA ALA A 60 6.08 3.47 7.43
C ALA A 60 4.96 3.39 6.37
N MET A 61 5.12 2.55 5.33
CA MET A 61 4.11 2.35 4.29
C MET A 61 2.83 1.72 4.86
N LEU A 62 2.96 0.67 5.65
CA LEU A 62 1.82 0.00 6.29
C LEU A 62 1.08 0.95 7.24
N ARG A 63 1.81 1.80 7.98
CA ARG A 63 1.21 2.83 8.84
C ARG A 63 0.40 3.83 8.03
N LEU A 64 0.95 4.31 6.90
CA LEU A 64 0.23 5.21 5.98
C LEU A 64 -1.04 4.55 5.42
N LEU A 65 -0.95 3.31 4.93
CA LEU A 65 -2.09 2.58 4.36
C LEU A 65 -3.21 2.38 5.39
N ARG A 66 -2.87 2.07 6.64
CA ARG A 66 -3.85 1.97 7.73
C ARG A 66 -4.63 3.26 7.96
N TRP A 67 -3.97 4.41 7.83
CA TRP A 67 -4.63 5.71 8.00
C TRP A 67 -5.48 6.07 6.76
N MET A 68 -4.97 5.82 5.55
CA MET A 68 -5.72 6.09 4.30
C MET A 68 -6.96 5.21 4.13
N LEU A 69 -6.89 3.97 4.62
CA LEU A 69 -7.94 2.95 4.48
C LEU A 69 -8.70 2.71 5.78
N ALA A 70 -8.68 3.70 6.68
CA ALA A 70 -9.52 3.69 7.86
C ALA A 70 -11.01 3.53 7.47
N TRP A 71 -11.73 2.73 8.26
CA TRP A 71 -13.12 2.41 7.98
C TRP A 71 -13.99 3.66 7.97
N ARG A 72 -13.83 4.53 8.97
CA ARG A 72 -14.57 5.80 9.02
C ARG A 72 -13.85 6.83 8.14
N PRO A 73 -14.55 7.50 7.22
CA PRO A 73 -13.96 8.56 6.42
C PRO A 73 -13.36 9.71 7.26
N ALA A 74 -13.97 10.02 8.41
CA ALA A 74 -13.50 11.06 9.32
C ALA A 74 -12.17 10.73 10.03
N GLU A 75 -11.74 9.47 10.03
CA GLU A 75 -10.45 9.03 10.60
C GLU A 75 -9.35 8.99 9.54
N ARG A 76 -9.67 9.23 8.26
CA ARG A 76 -8.69 9.21 7.18
C ARG A 76 -7.91 10.51 7.15
N LEU A 77 -6.63 10.41 6.81
CA LEU A 77 -5.84 11.58 6.48
C LEU A 77 -6.42 12.30 5.26
N SER A 78 -6.36 13.63 5.31
CA SER A 78 -6.51 14.47 4.13
C SER A 78 -5.30 14.33 3.20
N ALA A 79 -5.46 14.73 1.94
CA ALA A 79 -4.39 14.67 0.95
C ALA A 79 -3.10 15.43 1.39
N PRO A 80 -3.19 16.65 1.96
CA PRO A 80 -2.01 17.34 2.47
C PRO A 80 -1.31 16.58 3.59
N GLU A 81 -2.05 16.04 4.57
CA GLU A 81 -1.47 15.28 5.68
C GLU A 81 -0.80 13.99 5.20
N VAL A 82 -1.35 13.32 4.17
CA VAL A 82 -0.69 12.17 3.52
C VAL A 82 0.69 12.55 2.99
N LEU A 83 0.82 13.70 2.33
CA LEU A 83 2.10 14.17 1.79
C LEU A 83 3.15 14.45 2.87
N GLU A 84 2.72 14.74 4.09
CA GLU A 84 3.60 15.00 5.25
C GLU A 84 4.02 13.73 6.00
N THR A 85 3.41 12.57 5.69
CA THR A 85 3.76 11.32 6.36
C THR A 85 5.21 10.91 6.12
N GLU A 86 5.75 10.15 7.08
CA GLU A 86 7.12 9.65 7.04
C GLU A 86 7.42 8.90 5.72
N TRP A 87 6.50 8.03 5.29
CA TRP A 87 6.70 7.25 4.07
C TRP A 87 6.84 8.16 2.84
N MET A 88 5.95 9.15 2.72
CA MET A 88 5.96 10.10 1.61
C MET A 88 7.21 10.98 1.60
N THR A 89 7.62 11.49 2.75
CA THR A 89 8.74 12.44 2.87
C THR A 89 10.10 11.77 2.75
N ARG A 90 10.31 10.59 3.33
CA ARG A 90 11.60 9.89 3.32
C ARG A 90 11.83 9.03 2.07
N TRP A 91 10.79 8.42 1.49
CA TRP A 91 10.94 7.49 0.36
C TRP A 91 10.23 7.95 -0.91
N ALA A 92 8.92 8.18 -0.88
CA ALA A 92 8.13 8.34 -2.10
C ALA A 92 8.42 9.62 -2.90
N LEU A 93 8.40 10.79 -2.24
CA LEU A 93 8.65 12.08 -2.89
C LEU A 93 10.09 12.19 -3.43
N PRO A 94 11.14 11.76 -2.68
CA PRO A 94 12.49 11.68 -3.24
C PRO A 94 12.59 10.78 -4.48
N ALA A 95 11.97 9.59 -4.45
CA ALA A 95 11.95 8.65 -5.57
C ALA A 95 11.25 9.25 -6.80
N TYR A 96 10.09 9.88 -6.61
CA TYR A 96 9.34 10.58 -7.66
C TYR A 96 10.17 11.69 -8.31
N ARG A 97 10.78 12.57 -7.51
CA ARG A 97 11.64 13.66 -8.02
C ARG A 97 12.85 13.12 -8.79
N LYS A 98 13.45 12.02 -8.34
CA LYS A 98 14.55 11.35 -9.05
C LYS A 98 14.07 10.80 -10.40
N ALA A 99 12.91 10.15 -10.44
CA ALA A 99 12.33 9.61 -11.67
C ALA A 99 12.00 10.73 -12.68
N LEU A 100 11.42 11.83 -12.22
CA LEU A 100 11.11 12.99 -13.05
C LEU A 100 12.37 13.57 -13.73
N ARG A 101 13.43 13.82 -12.95
CA ARG A 101 14.73 14.27 -13.50
C ARG A 101 15.32 13.29 -14.51
N LEU A 102 15.16 11.99 -14.28
CA LEU A 102 15.64 10.97 -15.21
C LEU A 102 14.85 10.99 -16.53
N GLN A 103 13.54 11.23 -16.48
CA GLN A 103 12.71 11.38 -17.68
C GLN A 103 13.11 12.60 -18.50
N GLU A 104 13.33 13.75 -17.86
CA GLU A 104 13.78 14.99 -18.53
C GLU A 104 15.12 14.79 -19.25
N ARG A 105 16.10 14.16 -18.59
CA ARG A 105 17.42 13.84 -19.17
C ARG A 105 17.31 12.85 -20.32
N ARG A 106 16.42 11.86 -20.23
CA ARG A 106 16.13 10.92 -21.33
C ARG A 106 15.50 11.64 -22.53
N GLY A 107 14.62 12.60 -22.31
CA GLY A 107 14.06 13.47 -23.33
C GLY A 107 15.14 14.29 -24.07
N GLN A 108 15.99 14.99 -23.32
CA GLN A 108 17.08 15.81 -23.87
C GLN A 108 18.11 15.00 -24.69
N ARG A 109 18.47 13.79 -24.25
CA ARG A 109 19.36 12.90 -25.01
C ARG A 109 18.76 12.41 -26.32
N ARG A 110 17.43 12.25 -26.42
CA ARG A 110 16.75 11.88 -27.67
C ARG A 110 16.73 13.03 -28.68
N PHE A 111 16.71 14.28 -28.22
CA PHE A 111 16.84 15.46 -29.07
C PHE A 111 18.27 15.70 -29.55
N SER A 112 19.28 15.42 -28.72
CA SER A 112 20.70 15.60 -29.09
C SER A 112 21.24 14.56 -30.09
N LYS A 113 20.61 13.39 -30.23
CA LYS A 113 20.99 12.35 -31.21
C LYS A 113 20.27 12.47 -32.57
N ARG A 114 19.44 13.50 -32.75
CA ARG A 114 18.67 13.77 -33.98
C ARG A 114 19.16 15.01 -34.74
N LYS A 115 20.23 15.66 -34.28
CA LYS A 115 21.02 16.67 -35.01
C LYS A 115 22.35 16.05 -35.38
#